data_AF-A0A7J6S0A9-F1
#
_entry.id   AF-A0A7J6S0A9-F1
#
_cell.length_a   1.000
_cell.length_b   1.000
_cell.length_c   1.000
_cell.angle_alpha   90.00
_cell.angle_beta   90.00
_cell.angle_gamma   90.00
#
_symmetry.space_group_name_H-M   'P 1'
#
loop_
_entity.id
_entity.type
_entity.pdbx_description
1 polymer ?
#
loop_
_entity_poly.entity_id
_entity_poly.type
_entity_poly.pdbx_seq_one_letter_code
_entity_poly.pdbx_strand_id
1 'polypeptide(L)'
;YPLFLGIAALSFEGVAAMALPIENSMANPAKFPNVLGYAVVLILILNLLFSCVMVVAVSGISDDVPGVITRAMPEGSTISRVVSACLSLELLCTYPGNAIPLFKLLERSTAAGRVFG
;
A
#
# COMPACT_ATOMS: atom_id res chain seq x y z
N TYR A 1 -8.44 9.38 -14.76
CA TYR A 1 -9.30 8.39 -14.09
C TYR A 1 -8.68 7.01 -13.85
N PRO A 2 -7.94 6.36 -14.79
CA PRO A 2 -7.45 4.99 -14.56
C PRO A 2 -6.44 4.88 -13.41
N LEU A 3 -5.61 5.91 -13.21
CA LEU A 3 -4.62 5.94 -12.14
C LEU A 3 -5.24 5.83 -10.73
N PHE A 4 -6.38 6.49 -10.50
CA PHE A 4 -7.09 6.44 -9.22
C PHE A 4 -7.57 5.01 -8.91
N LEU A 5 -8.21 4.37 -9.88
CA LEU A 5 -8.68 2.99 -9.73
C LEU A 5 -7.52 2.02 -9.54
N GLY A 6 -6.40 2.22 -10.24
CA GLY A 6 -5.20 1.40 -10.10
C GLY A 6 -4.56 1.50 -8.72
N ILE A 7 -4.44 2.71 -8.16
CA ILE A 7 -3.92 2.93 -6.80
C ILE A 7 -4.87 2.35 -5.74
N ALA A 8 -6.18 2.52 -5.93
CA ALA A 8 -7.18 1.93 -5.04
C ALA A 8 -7.10 0.40 -5.04
N ALA A 9 -7.00 -0.22 -6.21
CA ALA A 9 -6.86 -1.67 -6.33
C ALA A 9 -5.55 -2.20 -5.70
N LEU A 10 -4.42 -1.53 -5.95
CA LEU A 10 -3.11 -1.86 -5.36
C LEU A 10 -3.14 -1.79 -3.83
N SER A 11 -3.87 -0.83 -3.26
CA SER A 11 -3.98 -0.67 -1.80
C SER A 11 -4.69 -1.86 -1.13
N PHE A 12 -5.61 -2.53 -1.84
CA PHE A 12 -6.29 -3.72 -1.34
C PHE A 12 -5.52 -5.03 -1.61
N GLU A 13 -4.60 -5.03 -2.59
CA GLU A 13 -3.76 -6.20 -2.90
C GLU A 13 -2.92 -6.63 -1.68
N GLY A 14 -2.33 -5.67 -0.96
CA GLY A 14 -1.54 -5.96 0.24
C GLY A 14 -2.33 -6.66 1.34
N VAL A 15 -3.61 -6.31 1.51
CA VAL A 15 -4.52 -6.97 2.46
C VAL A 15 -4.80 -8.41 2.03
N ALA A 16 -5.03 -8.63 0.73
CA ALA A 16 -5.29 -9.96 0.19
C ALA A 16 -4.06 -10.88 0.26
N ALA A 17 -2.86 -10.37 -0.03
CA ALA A 17 -1.62 -11.14 0.04
C ALA A 17 -1.27 -11.56 1.47
N MET A 18 -1.53 -10.67 2.44
CA MET A 18 -1.25 -10.93 3.86
C MET A 18 -2.38 -11.69 4.57
N ALA A 19 -3.56 -11.81 3.96
CA ALA A 19 -4.67 -12.54 4.54
C ALA A 19 -4.33 -14.01 4.86
N LEU A 20 -3.70 -14.70 3.90
CA LEU A 20 -3.29 -16.11 4.02
C LEU A 20 -2.30 -16.41 5.17
N PRO A 21 -1.15 -15.70 5.28
CA PRO A 21 -0.23 -15.93 6.39
C PRO A 21 -0.82 -15.54 7.75
N ILE A 22 -1.70 -14.52 7.79
CA ILE A 22 -2.41 -14.14 9.01
C ILE A 22 -3.38 -15.24 9.43
N GLU A 23 -4.22 -15.73 8.52
CA GLU A 23 -5.17 -16.82 8.77
C GLU A 23 -4.45 -18.05 9.33
N ASN A 24 -3.33 -18.45 8.73
CA ASN A 24 -2.52 -19.59 9.16
C ASN A 24 -1.82 -19.37 10.52
N SER A 25 -1.61 -18.12 10.93
CA SER A 25 -0.97 -17.78 12.21
C SER A 25 -1.98 -17.53 13.34
N MET A 26 -3.29 -17.56 13.06
CA MET A 26 -4.31 -17.33 14.08
C MET A 26 -4.62 -18.59 14.87
N ALA A 27 -4.78 -18.43 16.19
CA ALA A 27 -5.23 -19.50 17.07
C ALA A 27 -6.66 -20.02 16.76
N ASN A 28 -7.49 -19.21 16.08
CA ASN A 28 -8.87 -19.56 15.71
C ASN A 28 -9.22 -19.03 14.30
N PRO A 29 -8.98 -19.81 13.22
CA PRO A 29 -9.20 -19.39 11.83
C PRO A 29 -10.66 -19.03 11.51
N ALA A 30 -11.64 -19.62 12.21
CA ALA A 30 -13.07 -19.35 11.98
C ALA A 30 -13.49 -17.89 12.23
N LYS A 31 -12.70 -17.09 12.98
CA LYS A 31 -12.96 -15.67 13.23
C LYS A 31 -12.29 -14.74 12.21
N PHE A 32 -11.48 -15.27 11.30
CA PHE A 32 -10.74 -14.52 10.29
C PHE A 32 -11.61 -13.54 9.49
N PRO A 33 -12.75 -13.95 8.90
CA PRO A 33 -13.54 -13.06 8.06
C PRO A 33 -14.10 -11.86 8.83
N ASN A 34 -14.43 -12.03 10.12
CA ASN A 34 -14.93 -10.93 10.94
C ASN A 34 -13.82 -9.93 11.25
N VAL A 35 -12.63 -10.40 11.64
CA VAL A 35 -11.47 -9.54 11.93
C VAL A 35 -11.02 -8.80 10.67
N LEU A 36 -10.97 -9.49 9.53
CA LEU A 36 -10.66 -8.90 8.24
C LEU A 36 -11.67 -7.81 7.87
N GLY A 37 -12.97 -8.06 8.05
CA GLY A 37 -14.03 -7.08 7.82
C GLY A 37 -13.85 -5.81 8.67
N TYR A 38 -13.59 -5.96 9.97
CA TYR A 38 -13.32 -4.80 10.85
C TYR A 38 -12.07 -4.03 10.42
N ALA A 39 -11.00 -4.72 10.03
CA ALA A 39 -9.77 -4.10 9.55
C ALA A 39 -9.99 -3.29 8.26
N VAL A 40 -10.72 -3.86 7.28
CA VAL A 40 -11.04 -3.19 6.03
C VAL A 40 -11.90 -1.94 6.27
N VAL A 41 -12.91 -2.03 7.14
CA VAL A 41 -13.76 -0.87 7.51
C VAL A 41 -12.92 0.22 8.18
N LEU A 42 -12.03 -0.14 9.10
CA LEU A 42 -11.13 0.80 9.76
C LEU A 42 -10.22 1.52 8.74
N ILE A 43 -9.59 0.76 7.84
CA ILE A 43 -8.73 1.30 6.78
C ILE A 43 -9.52 2.24 5.87
N LEU A 44 -10.76 1.90 5.53
CA LEU A 44 -11.64 2.74 4.69
C LEU A 44 -11.94 4.07 5.40
N ILE A 45 -12.30 4.05 6.68
CA ILE A 45 -12.55 5.26 7.47
C ILE A 45 -11.30 6.15 7.50
N LEU A 46 -10.12 5.58 7.77
CA LEU A 46 -8.86 6.32 7.80
C LEU A 46 -8.53 6.95 6.44
N ASN A 47 -8.71 6.22 5.35
CA ASN A 47 -8.52 6.74 4.00
C ASN A 47 -9.51 7.88 3.69
N LEU A 48 -10.76 7.76 4.13
CA LEU A 48 -11.77 8.81 3.94
C LEU A 48 -11.38 10.10 4.67
N LEU A 49 -10.94 9.99 5.93
CA LEU A 49 -10.47 11.11 6.73
C LEU A 49 -9.26 11.79 6.07
N PHE A 50 -8.28 11.00 5.63
CA PHE A 50 -7.10 11.53 4.95
C PHE A 50 -7.45 12.18 3.61
N SER A 51 -8.39 11.59 2.86
CA SER A 51 -8.90 12.15 1.61
C SER A 51 -9.59 13.51 1.82
N CYS A 52 -10.37 13.68 2.89
CA CYS A 52 -10.96 14.98 3.23
C CYS A 52 -9.89 16.05 3.47
N VAL A 53 -8.83 15.72 4.23
CA VAL A 53 -7.70 16.64 4.46
C VAL A 53 -6.98 16.98 3.16
N MET A 54 -6.81 15.99 2.29
CA MET A 54 -6.16 16.16 0.98
C MET A 54 -6.96 17.08 0.05
N VAL A 55 -8.29 16.95 -0.01
CA VAL A 55 -9.15 17.82 -0.83
C VAL A 55 -9.01 19.28 -0.38
N VAL A 56 -8.98 19.53 0.93
CA VAL A 56 -8.77 20.88 1.48
C VAL A 56 -7.37 21.40 1.12
N ALA A 57 -6.34 20.58 1.28
CA ALA A 57 -4.95 20.96 0.96
C ALA A 57 -4.74 21.29 -0.53
N VAL A 58 -5.42 20.58 -1.43
CA VAL A 58 -5.31 20.79 -2.89
C VAL A 58 -6.18 21.95 -3.37
N SER A 59 -7.29 22.26 -2.70
CA SER A 59 -8.19 23.36 -3.12
C SER A 59 -7.53 24.75 -3.16
N GLY A 60 -6.38 24.93 -2.50
CA GLY A 60 -5.57 26.16 -2.57
C GLY A 60 -4.48 26.17 -3.64
N ILE A 61 -4.28 25.07 -4.37
CA ILE A 61 -3.22 24.90 -5.39
C ILE A 61 -3.90 24.95 -6.77
N SER A 62 -3.74 26.07 -7.48
CA SER A 62 -4.38 26.32 -8.78
C SER A 62 -3.60 25.78 -9.99
N ASP A 63 -2.34 25.40 -9.80
CA ASP A 63 -1.47 24.83 -10.83
C ASP A 63 -1.48 23.29 -10.82
N ASP A 64 -1.09 22.70 -11.96
CA ASP A 64 -1.03 21.26 -12.22
C ASP A 64 -0.48 20.47 -11.03
N VAL A 65 -1.38 19.80 -10.29
CA VAL A 65 -1.00 19.07 -9.07
C VAL A 65 -0.21 17.85 -9.51
N PRO A 66 1.11 17.77 -9.23
CA PRO A 66 1.88 16.59 -9.59
C PRO A 66 1.28 15.38 -8.89
N GLY A 67 1.29 14.22 -9.56
CA GLY A 67 0.71 12.96 -9.05
C GLY A 67 1.31 12.47 -7.71
N VAL A 68 2.32 13.15 -7.18
CA VAL A 68 2.86 12.99 -5.83
C VAL A 68 2.88 14.36 -5.14
N ILE A 69 2.06 14.53 -4.10
CA ILE A 69 1.91 15.81 -3.37
C ILE A 69 3.23 16.34 -2.80
N THR A 70 4.17 15.45 -2.47
CA THR A 70 5.51 15.82 -1.98
C THR A 70 6.29 16.69 -2.98
N ARG A 71 6.02 16.56 -4.29
CA ARG A 71 6.60 17.43 -5.32
C ARG A 71 5.94 18.80 -5.44
N ALA A 72 4.71 18.95 -4.93
CA ALA A 72 4.00 20.22 -4.92
C ALA A 72 4.41 21.11 -3.71
N MET A 73 5.15 20.54 -2.74
CA MET A 73 5.52 21.24 -1.52
C MET A 73 6.75 22.14 -1.77
N PRO A 74 6.78 23.39 -1.24
CA PRO A 74 7.91 24.29 -1.43
C PRO A 74 9.23 23.66 -0.96
N GLU A 75 10.19 23.57 -1.88
CA GLU A 75 11.51 22.98 -1.62
C GLU A 75 12.23 23.78 -0.51
N GLY A 76 12.68 23.09 0.54
CA GLY A 76 13.48 23.68 1.61
C GLY A 76 12.79 23.85 2.97
N SER A 77 11.49 23.59 3.09
CA SER A 77 10.84 23.54 4.41
C SER A 77 11.25 22.28 5.19
N THR A 78 11.51 22.42 6.50
CA THR A 78 11.82 21.28 7.39
C THR A 78 10.75 20.19 7.33
N ILE A 79 9.49 20.59 7.11
CA ILE A 79 8.34 19.70 7.00
C ILE A 79 8.45 18.82 5.75
N SER A 80 8.79 19.39 4.58
CA SER A 80 8.96 18.63 3.33
C SER A 80 10.05 17.56 3.46
N ARG A 81 11.14 17.88 4.16
CA ARG A 81 12.26 16.95 4.38
C ARG A 81 11.88 15.79 5.30
N VAL A 82 11.10 16.06 6.36
CA VAL A 82 10.59 15.02 7.26
C VAL A 82 9.60 14.11 6.54
N VAL A 83 8.64 14.68 5.79
CA VAL A 83 7.67 13.89 5.01
C VAL A 83 8.38 13.01 3.97
N SER A 84 9.35 13.57 3.25
CA SER A 84 10.13 12.81 2.25
C SER A 84 10.94 11.68 2.89
N ALA A 85 11.49 11.90 4.09
CA ALA A 85 12.19 10.86 4.84
C ALA A 85 11.24 9.74 5.28
N CYS A 86 10.06 10.08 5.83
CA CYS A 86 9.03 9.10 6.19
C CYS A 86 8.56 8.28 4.98
N LEU A 87 8.30 8.92 3.83
CA LEU A 87 7.93 8.22 2.60
C LEU A 87 9.04 7.27 2.11
N SER A 88 10.30 7.70 2.22
CA SER A 88 11.44 6.85 1.86
C SER A 88 11.56 5.63 2.79
N LEU A 89 11.30 5.81 4.10
CA LEU A 89 11.29 4.72 5.08
C LEU A 89 10.11 3.76 4.86
N GLU A 90 8.92 4.29 4.53
CA GLU A 90 7.74 3.50 4.18
C GLU A 90 8.02 2.63 2.94
N LEU A 91 8.60 3.20 1.89
CA LEU A 91 9.00 2.47 0.69
C LEU A 91 10.03 1.39 1.03
N LEU A 92 11.04 1.73 1.83
CA LEU A 92 12.07 0.78 2.25
C LEU A 92 11.48 -0.40 3.04
N CYS A 93 10.43 -0.16 3.84
CA CYS A 93 9.72 -1.22 4.57
C CYS A 93 8.80 -2.04 3.66
N THR A 94 8.24 -1.43 2.61
CA THR A 94 7.29 -2.05 1.69
C THR A 94 7.98 -2.96 0.67
N TYR A 95 9.16 -2.58 0.18
CA TYR A 95 9.96 -3.37 -0.76
C TYR A 95 10.24 -4.82 -0.30
N PRO A 96 10.75 -5.09 0.92
CA PRO A 96 11.01 -6.45 1.37
C PRO A 96 9.73 -7.28 1.50
N GLY A 97 8.61 -6.66 1.89
CA GLY A 97 7.30 -7.34 1.98
C GLY A 97 6.82 -7.86 0.62
N ASN A 98 6.98 -7.06 -0.42
CA ASN A 98 6.60 -7.43 -1.80
C ASN A 98 7.62 -8.37 -2.48
N ALA A 99 8.86 -8.43 -2.00
CA ALA A 99 9.88 -9.32 -2.56
C ALA A 99 9.61 -10.81 -2.25
N ILE A 100 9.02 -11.14 -1.10
CA ILE A 100 8.72 -12.52 -0.68
C ILE A 100 7.86 -13.29 -1.70
N PRO A 101 6.69 -12.79 -2.14
CA PRO A 101 5.90 -13.48 -3.17
C PRO A 101 6.62 -13.57 -4.51
N LEU A 102 7.42 -12.57 -4.88
CA LEU A 102 8.23 -12.58 -6.10
C LEU A 102 9.26 -13.71 -6.09
N PHE A 103 9.99 -13.89 -4.98
CA PHE A 103 10.94 -14.99 -4.83
C PHE A 103 10.26 -16.35 -4.87
N LYS A 104 9.10 -16.51 -4.21
CA LYS A 104 8.31 -17.76 -4.30
C LYS A 104 7.85 -18.06 -5.72
N LEU A 105 7.48 -17.04 -6.49
CA LEU A 105 7.12 -17.21 -7.90
C LEU A 105 8.34 -17.65 -8.73
N LEU A 106 9.50 -17.05 -8.49
CA LEU A 106 10.75 -17.35 -9.19
C LEU A 106 11.25 -18.77 -8.87
N GLU A 107 11.15 -19.21 -7.61
CA GLU A 107 11.44 -20.58 -7.19
C GLU A 107 10.50 -21.59 -7.87
N ARG A 108 9.19 -21.30 -7.92
CA ARG A 108 8.21 -22.15 -8.61
C ARG A 108 8.47 -22.24 -10.11
N SER A 109 8.82 -21.12 -10.75
CA SER A 109 9.16 -21.07 -12.17
C SER A 109 10.42 -21.90 -12.47
N THR A 110 11.45 -21.78 -11.63
CA THR A 110 12.70 -22.55 -11.77
C THR A 110 12.50 -24.05 -11.47
N ALA A 111 11.68 -24.38 -10.47
CA ALA A 111 11.34 -25.78 -10.15
C ALA A 111 10.46 -26.42 -11.23
N ALA A 112 9.51 -25.68 -11.81
CA ALA A 112 8.72 -26.12 -12.96
C ALA A 112 9.59 -26.33 -14.21
N GLY A 113 10.61 -25.48 -14.40
CA GLY A 113 11.59 -25.64 -15.48
C GLY A 113 12.48 -26.88 -15.35
N ARG A 114 12.62 -27.49 -14.17
CA ARG A 114 13.35 -28.76 -13.97
C ARG A 114 12.50 -30.02 -14.17
N VAL A 115 11.17 -29.92 -14.21
CA VAL A 115 10.27 -31.08 -14.38
C VAL A 115 9.94 -31.34 -15.85
N PHE A 116 10.16 -30.35 -16.72
CA PHE A 116 9.96 -30.45 -18.18
C PHE A 116 11.26 -30.63 -18.99
N GLY A 117 12.39 -30.91 -18.33
CA GLY A 117 13.69 -31.18 -18.95
C GLY A 117 14.08 -32.64 -18.85
#